data_AF-A0AAJ6ZL11-F1
#
_entry.id   AF-A0AAJ6ZL11-F1
#
_cell.length_a   1.000
_cell.length_b   1.000
_cell.length_c   1.000
_cell.angle_alpha   90.00
_cell.angle_beta   90.00
_cell.angle_gamma   90.00
#
_symmetry.space_group_name_H-M   'P 1'
#
loop_
_entity.id
_entity.type
_entity.pdbx_description
1 polymer ?
#
loop_
_entity_poly.entity_id
_entity_poly.type
_entity_poly.pdbx_seq_one_letter_code
_entity_poly.pdbx_strand_id
1 'polypeptide(L)'
;MSLAVTMWTVCVPGWGAALAAGALLLYGSLDVAYFARMMYTVARARYFRKKACILETTEINSWCLLNDIDTLLYHMNNARYLRELDFARADFYERTGLYANIKAAGGAVVQAAATIRYRRYLKPFTRFKITSKAVYWDEKTLFMEHEFVGPGGFVHAVAVCRQRVIDTSAAAIAELLLQLHCAGTCQPTPAKMPPELELWVQSNEISSAKLRAPQMPQSILHTSHNLGCGEMVPSLDTE
;
A
#
# COMPACT_ATOMS: atom_id res chain seq x y z
N MET A 1 55.27 -40.35 -2.13
CA MET A 1 54.84 -38.95 -2.33
C MET A 1 53.47 -38.78 -1.68
N SER A 2 53.41 -38.30 -0.44
CA SER A 2 52.14 -37.94 0.20
C SER A 2 51.87 -36.45 -0.05
N LEU A 3 50.79 -36.15 -0.76
CA LEU A 3 50.28 -34.79 -0.92
C LEU A 3 49.73 -34.34 0.44
N ALA A 4 50.43 -33.42 1.09
CA ALA A 4 49.91 -32.73 2.27
C ALA A 4 48.77 -31.80 1.83
N VAL A 5 47.54 -32.16 2.20
CA VAL A 5 46.38 -31.28 2.05
C VAL A 5 46.46 -30.22 3.14
N THR A 6 46.82 -28.99 2.77
CA THR A 6 46.85 -27.86 3.71
C THR A 6 45.42 -27.46 4.06
N MET A 7 44.96 -27.86 5.25
CA MET A 7 43.64 -27.51 5.77
C MET A 7 43.65 -26.07 6.31
N TRP A 8 43.10 -25.13 5.57
CA TRP A 8 42.93 -23.75 6.02
C TRP A 8 41.76 -23.66 6.99
N THR A 9 42.04 -23.45 8.27
CA THR A 9 40.99 -23.22 9.28
C THR A 9 40.75 -21.71 9.39
N VAL A 10 39.61 -21.23 8.89
CA VAL A 10 39.21 -19.82 9.05
C VAL A 10 38.62 -19.66 10.45
N CYS A 11 39.41 -19.15 11.40
CA CYS A 11 38.91 -18.77 12.72
C CYS A 11 38.07 -17.50 12.60
N VAL A 12 36.75 -17.64 12.48
CA VAL A 12 35.83 -16.50 12.63
C VAL A 12 35.84 -16.10 14.11
N PRO A 13 36.19 -14.84 14.47
CA PRO A 13 36.13 -14.39 15.84
C PRO A 13 34.73 -14.59 16.43
N GLY A 14 34.61 -14.92 17.71
CA GLY A 14 33.30 -15.15 18.36
C GLY A 14 32.31 -13.99 18.21
N TRP A 15 32.81 -12.75 18.13
CA TRP A 15 32.00 -11.56 17.85
C TRP A 15 31.44 -11.55 16.41
N GLY A 16 32.19 -12.09 15.43
CA GLY A 16 31.74 -12.20 14.05
C GLY A 16 30.59 -13.21 13.90
N ALA A 17 30.66 -14.33 14.61
CA ALA A 17 29.58 -15.31 14.67
C ALA A 17 28.32 -14.72 15.34
N ALA A 18 28.49 -13.96 16.43
CA ALA A 18 27.39 -13.28 17.11
C ALA A 18 26.72 -12.21 16.24
N LEU A 19 27.51 -11.41 15.50
CA LEU A 19 26.96 -10.42 14.56
C LEU A 19 26.20 -11.09 13.41
N ALA A 20 26.73 -12.16 12.83
CA ALA A 20 26.06 -12.90 11.76
C ALA A 20 24.73 -13.51 12.25
N ALA A 21 24.74 -14.15 13.42
CA ALA A 21 23.52 -14.70 14.03
C ALA A 21 22.49 -13.60 14.33
N GLY A 22 22.93 -12.46 14.89
CA GLY A 22 22.08 -11.30 15.14
C GLY A 22 21.46 -10.73 13.86
N ALA A 23 22.24 -10.60 12.80
CA ALA A 23 21.76 -10.12 11.50
C ALA A 23 20.74 -11.09 10.87
N LEU A 24 20.99 -12.40 10.94
CA LEU A 24 20.04 -13.42 10.46
C LEU A 24 18.74 -13.43 11.26
N LEU A 25 18.82 -13.31 12.59
CA LEU A 25 17.66 -13.20 13.45
C LEU A 25 16.84 -11.94 13.13
N LEU A 26 17.51 -10.80 12.95
CA LEU A 26 16.85 -9.54 12.59
C LEU A 26 16.14 -9.66 11.24
N TYR A 27 16.82 -10.19 10.22
CA TYR A 27 16.27 -10.39 8.88
C TYR A 27 15.12 -11.41 8.85
N GLY A 28 15.21 -12.48 9.66
CA GLY A 28 14.19 -13.52 9.76
C GLY A 28 12.97 -13.14 10.60
N SER A 29 13.08 -12.15 11.50
CA SER A 29 12.01 -11.76 12.43
C SER A 29 11.32 -10.44 12.06
N LEU A 30 12.04 -9.49 11.46
CA LEU A 30 11.53 -8.15 11.15
C LEU A 30 11.79 -7.80 9.70
N ASP A 31 10.83 -7.10 9.09
CA ASP A 31 11.03 -6.49 7.78
C ASP A 31 11.84 -5.20 7.92
N VAL A 32 13.14 -5.34 8.15
CA VAL A 32 14.06 -4.22 8.41
C VAL A 32 14.01 -3.19 7.28
N ALA A 33 13.94 -3.65 6.04
CA ALA A 33 13.87 -2.78 4.86
C ALA A 33 12.59 -1.94 4.85
N TYR A 34 11.44 -2.52 5.23
CA TYR A 34 10.20 -1.78 5.40
C TYR A 34 10.35 -0.66 6.43
N PHE A 35 10.78 -0.98 7.65
CA PHE A 35 10.86 0.00 8.74
C PHE A 35 11.88 1.09 8.45
N ALA A 36 13.06 0.73 7.93
CA ALA A 36 14.08 1.69 7.54
C ALA A 36 13.55 2.68 6.47
N ARG A 37 12.85 2.15 5.46
CA ARG A 37 12.26 2.97 4.40
C ARG A 37 11.09 3.82 4.89
N MET A 38 10.29 3.31 5.83
CA MET A 38 9.21 4.07 6.44
C MET A 38 9.77 5.26 7.23
N MET A 39 10.77 5.02 8.09
CA MET A 39 11.45 6.08 8.83
C MET A 39 12.09 7.11 7.89
N TYR A 40 12.76 6.67 6.83
CA TYR A 40 13.30 7.57 5.82
C TYR A 40 12.22 8.39 5.13
N THR A 41 11.09 7.78 4.75
CA THR A 41 9.97 8.47 4.09
C THR A 41 9.40 9.57 5.00
N VAL A 42 9.13 9.25 6.26
CA VAL A 42 8.61 10.21 7.24
C VAL A 42 9.63 11.33 7.53
N ALA A 43 10.90 10.99 7.76
CA ALA A 43 11.94 11.99 7.99
C ALA A 43 12.12 12.90 6.77
N ARG A 44 12.11 12.34 5.56
CA ARG A 44 12.20 13.11 4.32
C ARG A 44 11.02 14.05 4.17
N ALA A 45 9.81 13.56 4.40
CA ALA A 45 8.58 14.34 4.34
C ALA A 45 8.59 15.49 5.36
N ARG A 46 9.07 15.22 6.59
CA ARG A 46 9.09 16.18 7.70
C ARG A 46 10.13 17.29 7.53
N TYR A 47 11.34 16.93 7.13
CA TYR A 47 12.49 17.85 7.17
C TYR A 47 12.90 18.41 5.81
N PHE A 48 12.55 17.73 4.71
CA PHE A 48 13.08 18.06 3.37
C PHE A 48 11.98 18.33 2.32
N ARG A 49 10.71 18.08 2.62
CA ARG A 49 9.59 18.30 1.67
C ARG A 49 8.70 19.42 2.17
N LYS A 50 8.14 20.19 1.23
CA LYS A 50 7.17 21.25 1.53
C LYS A 50 5.88 20.63 2.06
N LYS A 51 5.27 21.30 3.03
CA LYS A 51 3.91 21.04 3.48
C LYS A 51 2.93 21.20 2.31
N ALA A 52 1.83 20.46 2.35
CA ALA A 52 0.85 20.39 1.28
C ALA A 52 -0.56 20.60 1.82
N CYS A 53 -1.45 21.22 1.04
CA CYS A 53 -2.88 21.24 1.37
C CYS A 53 -3.45 19.83 1.21
N ILE A 54 -4.50 19.46 1.98
CA ILE A 54 -5.14 18.15 1.85
C ILE A 54 -5.72 17.89 0.45
N LEU A 55 -6.05 18.96 -0.28
CA LEU A 55 -6.58 18.92 -1.64
C LEU A 55 -5.50 18.75 -2.73
N GLU A 56 -4.23 18.98 -2.38
CA GLU A 56 -3.13 18.88 -3.31
C GLU A 56 -2.72 17.42 -3.56
N THR A 57 -2.23 17.16 -4.77
CA THR A 57 -1.62 15.88 -5.09
C THR A 57 -0.20 15.85 -4.58
N THR A 58 0.12 14.88 -3.73
CA THR A 58 1.50 14.60 -3.32
C THR A 58 2.13 13.54 -4.22
N GLU A 59 3.46 13.46 -4.20
CA GLU A 59 4.18 12.48 -5.00
C GLU A 59 5.42 11.96 -4.27
N ILE A 60 5.60 10.64 -4.36
CA ILE A 60 6.83 9.95 -3.98
C ILE A 60 7.43 9.24 -5.20
N ASN A 61 8.76 9.18 -5.23
CA ASN A 61 9.51 8.48 -6.27
C ASN A 61 10.04 7.17 -5.69
N SER A 62 9.96 6.09 -6.46
CA SER A 62 10.37 4.74 -6.06
C SER A 62 10.99 3.97 -7.24
N TRP A 63 11.54 2.80 -6.92
CA TRP A 63 12.13 1.87 -7.88
C TRP A 63 11.56 0.49 -7.64
N CYS A 64 11.29 -0.26 -8.71
CA CYS A 64 10.98 -1.67 -8.63
C CYS A 64 12.30 -2.43 -8.40
N LEU A 65 12.60 -2.83 -7.17
CA LEU A 65 13.84 -3.52 -6.83
C LEU A 65 13.66 -5.05 -6.89
N LEU A 66 14.76 -5.79 -6.78
CA LEU A 66 14.74 -7.26 -6.77
C LEU A 66 13.97 -7.86 -5.58
N ASN A 67 13.74 -7.10 -4.51
CA ASN A 67 12.90 -7.56 -3.39
C ASN A 67 11.40 -7.36 -3.67
N ASP A 68 11.07 -6.65 -4.76
CA ASP A 68 9.71 -6.30 -5.14
C ASP A 68 9.15 -7.20 -6.26
N ILE A 69 9.98 -8.04 -6.86
CA ILE A 69 9.59 -8.89 -7.99
C ILE A 69 9.02 -10.23 -7.50
N ASP A 70 8.09 -10.78 -8.28
CA ASP A 70 7.54 -12.11 -8.01
C ASP A 70 8.50 -13.23 -8.45
N THR A 71 8.18 -14.48 -8.08
CA THR A 71 8.92 -15.72 -8.35
C THR A 71 9.36 -15.92 -9.80
N LEU A 72 8.59 -15.41 -10.76
CA LEU A 72 8.93 -15.45 -12.19
C LEU A 72 9.93 -14.36 -12.63
N LEU A 73 10.37 -13.51 -11.69
CA LEU A 73 11.35 -12.42 -11.84
C LEU A 73 11.06 -11.39 -12.94
N TYR A 74 9.85 -11.42 -13.51
CA TYR A 74 9.49 -10.62 -14.68
C TYR A 74 8.86 -9.27 -14.34
N HIS A 75 8.19 -9.18 -13.21
CA HIS A 75 7.43 -8.01 -12.83
C HIS A 75 7.29 -7.83 -11.33
N MET A 76 6.97 -6.61 -10.94
CA MET A 76 6.63 -6.24 -9.58
C MET A 76 5.43 -7.06 -9.09
N ASN A 77 5.59 -7.73 -7.95
CA ASN A 77 4.54 -8.51 -7.32
C ASN A 77 3.35 -7.60 -6.97
N ASN A 78 2.12 -8.06 -7.23
CA ASN A 78 0.88 -7.33 -6.98
C ASN A 78 0.76 -6.81 -5.53
N ALA A 79 1.19 -7.58 -4.54
CA ALA A 79 1.17 -7.19 -3.12
C ALA A 79 2.12 -6.03 -2.83
N ARG A 80 3.22 -5.89 -3.60
CA ARG A 80 4.18 -4.80 -3.44
C ARG A 80 3.57 -3.46 -3.80
N TYR A 81 2.58 -3.41 -4.69
CA TYR A 81 1.89 -2.15 -4.99
C TYR A 81 1.19 -1.62 -3.74
N LEU A 82 0.40 -2.45 -3.04
CA LEU A 82 -0.30 -2.00 -1.83
C LEU A 82 0.67 -1.60 -0.70
N ARG A 83 1.79 -2.32 -0.56
CA ARG A 83 2.87 -1.94 0.36
C ARG A 83 3.49 -0.59 0.02
N GLU A 84 3.74 -0.31 -1.26
CA GLU A 84 4.26 0.99 -1.69
C GLU A 84 3.33 2.15 -1.32
N LEU A 85 2.02 1.90 -1.25
CA LEU A 85 1.05 2.90 -0.81
C LEU A 85 1.17 3.25 0.68
N ASP A 86 1.75 2.39 1.52
CA ASP A 86 2.03 2.73 2.93
C ASP A 86 2.99 3.92 3.01
N PHE A 87 4.05 3.90 2.19
CA PHE A 87 5.01 5.00 2.10
C PHE A 87 4.37 6.25 1.49
N ALA A 88 3.54 6.08 0.45
CA ALA A 88 2.86 7.21 -0.18
C ALA A 88 1.89 7.91 0.78
N ARG A 89 1.15 7.13 1.57
CA ARG A 89 0.27 7.65 2.63
C ARG A 89 1.05 8.30 3.76
N ALA A 90 2.17 7.72 4.20
CA ALA A 90 3.02 8.33 5.21
C ALA A 90 3.56 9.70 4.77
N ASP A 91 4.03 9.84 3.52
CA ASP A 91 4.43 11.14 2.94
C ASP A 91 3.25 12.12 2.92
N PHE A 92 2.08 11.69 2.44
CA PHE A 92 0.87 12.52 2.40
C PHE A 92 0.47 12.99 3.81
N TYR A 93 0.40 12.09 4.78
CA TYR A 93 0.02 12.40 6.16
C TYR A 93 0.99 13.36 6.83
N GLU A 94 2.29 13.18 6.62
CA GLU A 94 3.30 14.03 7.22
C GLU A 94 3.33 15.44 6.61
N ARG A 95 3.13 15.53 5.28
CA ARG A 95 3.13 16.80 4.56
C ARG A 95 1.84 17.60 4.76
N THR A 96 0.71 16.92 4.92
CA THR A 96 -0.58 17.56 5.21
C THR A 96 -0.82 17.78 6.70
N GLY A 97 -0.02 17.17 7.58
CA GLY A 97 -0.25 17.22 9.02
C GLY A 97 -1.46 16.40 9.48
N LEU A 98 -2.07 15.60 8.59
CA LEU A 98 -3.29 14.85 8.88
C LEU A 98 -3.13 13.90 10.05
N TYR A 99 -2.12 13.05 10.03
CA TYR A 99 -1.93 12.06 11.08
C TYR A 99 -1.61 12.71 12.44
N ALA A 100 -0.80 13.78 12.44
CA ALA A 100 -0.48 14.51 13.66
C ALA A 100 -1.72 15.12 14.32
N ASN A 101 -2.62 15.74 13.53
CA ASN A 101 -3.86 16.32 14.05
C ASN A 101 -4.87 15.26 14.50
N ILE A 102 -4.98 14.13 13.77
CA ILE A 102 -5.80 12.98 14.22
C ILE A 102 -5.30 12.46 15.56
N LYS A 103 -3.98 12.27 15.72
CA LYS A 103 -3.39 11.82 16.98
C LYS A 103 -3.57 12.83 18.10
N ALA A 104 -3.41 14.13 17.83
CA ALA A 104 -3.62 15.20 18.82
C ALA A 104 -5.07 15.26 19.31
N ALA A 105 -6.03 14.92 18.44
CA ALA A 105 -7.44 14.78 18.78
C ALA A 105 -7.80 13.43 19.43
N GLY A 106 -6.82 12.61 19.81
CA GLY A 106 -7.02 11.31 20.45
C GLY A 106 -7.39 10.17 19.50
N GLY A 107 -7.51 10.43 18.20
CA GLY A 107 -7.92 9.45 17.21
C GLY A 107 -6.81 8.55 16.66
N ALA A 108 -7.19 7.71 15.71
CA ALA A 108 -6.28 6.94 14.87
C ALA A 108 -6.86 6.72 13.47
N VAL A 109 -6.02 6.28 12.53
CA VAL A 109 -6.41 5.95 11.15
C VAL A 109 -6.12 4.49 10.87
N VAL A 110 -7.08 3.81 10.24
CA VAL A 110 -6.95 2.42 9.81
C VAL A 110 -7.38 2.26 8.35
N GLN A 111 -6.69 1.40 7.62
CA GLN A 111 -7.06 1.01 6.26
C GLN A 111 -8.29 0.08 6.33
N ALA A 112 -9.47 0.60 5.97
CA ALA A 112 -10.72 -0.16 6.05
C ALA A 112 -11.00 -0.98 4.78
N ALA A 113 -10.66 -0.44 3.61
CA ALA A 113 -10.82 -1.12 2.34
C ALA A 113 -9.82 -0.57 1.31
N ALA A 114 -9.39 -1.41 0.38
CA ALA A 114 -8.61 -0.98 -0.78
C ALA A 114 -9.07 -1.76 -2.01
N THR A 115 -9.05 -1.13 -3.17
CA THR A 115 -9.16 -1.81 -4.46
C THR A 115 -8.10 -1.24 -5.38
N ILE A 116 -7.48 -2.11 -6.15
CA ILE A 116 -6.42 -1.75 -7.08
C ILE A 116 -6.73 -2.34 -8.45
N ARG A 117 -6.60 -1.51 -9.47
CA ARG A 117 -6.73 -1.89 -10.87
C ARG A 117 -5.36 -1.80 -11.53
N TYR A 118 -4.89 -2.94 -12.03
CA TYR A 118 -3.63 -3.04 -12.75
C TYR A 118 -3.88 -2.85 -14.25
N ARG A 119 -3.09 -1.97 -14.87
CA ARG A 119 -3.13 -1.71 -16.32
C ARG A 119 -1.94 -2.32 -17.03
N ARG A 120 -0.73 -2.09 -16.50
CA ARG A 120 0.52 -2.65 -17.01
C ARG A 120 1.47 -2.90 -15.85
N TYR A 121 2.12 -4.05 -15.84
CA TYR A 121 3.09 -4.38 -14.82
C TYR A 121 4.33 -3.46 -14.89
N LEU A 122 5.03 -3.29 -13.76
CA LEU A 122 6.33 -2.61 -13.69
C LEU A 122 7.45 -3.65 -13.79
N LYS A 123 8.41 -3.41 -14.68
CA LYS A 123 9.59 -4.28 -14.85
C LYS A 123 10.61 -4.05 -13.72
N PRO A 124 11.48 -5.03 -13.41
CA PRO A 124 12.61 -4.83 -12.51
C PRO A 124 13.42 -3.60 -12.91
N PHE A 125 13.91 -2.86 -11.91
CA PHE A 125 14.69 -1.62 -12.03
C PHE A 125 13.96 -0.46 -12.73
N THR A 126 12.65 -0.55 -12.92
CA THR A 126 11.86 0.57 -13.41
C THR A 126 11.68 1.60 -12.31
N ARG A 127 12.08 2.85 -12.58
CA ARG A 127 11.70 3.99 -11.73
C ARG A 127 10.25 4.36 -11.99
N PHE A 128 9.49 4.56 -10.93
CA PHE A 128 8.10 5.01 -11.01
C PHE A 128 7.81 6.06 -9.94
N LYS A 129 6.69 6.74 -10.11
CA LYS A 129 6.15 7.75 -9.22
C LYS A 129 4.80 7.30 -8.70
N ILE A 130 4.51 7.57 -7.44
CA ILE A 130 3.17 7.37 -6.87
C ILE A 130 2.59 8.75 -6.61
N THR A 131 1.55 9.12 -7.34
CA THR A 131 0.74 10.30 -7.01
C THR A 131 -0.29 9.89 -5.97
N SER A 132 -0.60 10.77 -5.02
CA SER A 132 -1.58 10.50 -3.96
C SER A 132 -2.42 11.72 -3.69
N LYS A 133 -3.74 11.56 -3.72
CA LYS A 133 -4.71 12.64 -3.55
C LYS A 133 -5.88 12.19 -2.67
N ALA A 134 -6.34 13.06 -1.77
CA ALA A 134 -7.64 12.89 -1.11
C ALA A 134 -8.75 13.25 -2.11
N VAL A 135 -9.58 12.26 -2.47
CA VAL A 135 -10.63 12.43 -3.49
C VAL A 135 -11.98 12.81 -2.89
N TYR A 136 -12.24 12.36 -1.67
CA TYR A 136 -13.47 12.65 -0.92
C TYR A 136 -13.24 12.34 0.56
N TRP A 137 -14.05 12.91 1.45
CA TRP A 137 -14.14 12.48 2.85
C TRP A 137 -15.54 12.69 3.37
N ASP A 138 -15.95 11.82 4.29
CA ASP A 138 -17.15 11.97 5.09
C ASP A 138 -16.77 12.24 6.55
N GLU A 139 -17.75 12.19 7.47
CA GLU A 139 -17.55 12.41 8.90
C GLU A 139 -16.48 11.50 9.52
N LYS A 140 -16.27 10.31 8.95
CA LYS A 140 -15.59 9.19 9.59
C LYS A 140 -14.48 8.58 8.73
N THR A 141 -14.38 9.00 7.47
CA THR A 141 -13.60 8.32 6.45
C THR A 141 -12.94 9.32 5.51
N LEU A 142 -11.66 9.14 5.24
CA LEU A 142 -10.94 9.80 4.16
C LEU A 142 -10.75 8.80 3.01
N PHE A 143 -11.15 9.19 1.81
CA PHE A 143 -10.95 8.42 0.59
C PHE A 143 -9.76 8.98 -0.19
N MET A 144 -8.81 8.10 -0.51
CA MET A 144 -7.59 8.46 -1.23
C MET A 144 -7.48 7.67 -2.53
N GLU A 145 -7.02 8.34 -3.57
CA GLU A 145 -6.63 7.73 -4.82
C GLU A 145 -5.11 7.81 -4.98
N HIS A 146 -4.53 6.72 -5.49
CA HIS A 146 -3.12 6.59 -5.75
C HIS A 146 -2.87 6.07 -7.16
N GLU A 147 -2.01 6.73 -7.92
CA GLU A 147 -1.63 6.27 -9.25
C GLU A 147 -0.14 5.95 -9.33
N PHE A 148 0.18 4.78 -9.88
CA PHE A 148 1.54 4.37 -10.19
C PHE A 148 1.89 4.84 -11.60
N VAL A 149 2.68 5.89 -11.70
CA VAL A 149 3.09 6.51 -12.96
C VAL A 149 4.51 6.05 -13.32
N GLY A 150 4.64 5.35 -14.44
CA GLY A 150 5.92 4.85 -14.95
C GLY A 150 6.63 5.84 -15.87
N PRO A 151 7.74 5.42 -16.50
CA PRO A 151 8.45 6.21 -17.50
C PRO A 151 7.51 6.63 -18.64
N GLY A 152 7.64 7.87 -19.12
CA GLY A 152 6.78 8.42 -20.16
C GLY A 152 5.37 8.81 -19.70
N GLY A 153 5.08 8.79 -18.38
CA GLY A 153 3.82 9.27 -17.82
C GLY A 153 2.66 8.27 -17.87
N PHE A 154 2.90 7.03 -18.28
CA PHE A 154 1.85 6.01 -18.32
C PHE A 154 1.44 5.57 -16.90
N VAL A 155 0.14 5.53 -16.62
CA VAL A 155 -0.39 5.02 -15.36
C VAL A 155 -0.46 3.48 -15.40
N HIS A 156 0.39 2.82 -14.64
CA HIS A 156 0.52 1.36 -14.53
C HIS A 156 -0.54 0.72 -13.64
N ALA A 157 -0.91 1.38 -12.56
CA ALA A 157 -1.94 0.91 -11.63
C ALA A 157 -2.61 2.10 -10.94
N VAL A 158 -3.88 1.93 -10.59
CA VAL A 158 -4.66 2.91 -9.81
C VAL A 158 -5.25 2.19 -8.62
N ALA A 159 -5.09 2.76 -7.42
CA ALA A 159 -5.64 2.22 -6.20
C ALA A 159 -6.52 3.24 -5.49
N VAL A 160 -7.71 2.83 -5.08
CA VAL A 160 -8.62 3.59 -4.24
C VAL A 160 -8.60 2.98 -2.85
N CYS A 161 -8.41 3.82 -1.84
CA CYS A 161 -8.24 3.44 -0.44
C CYS A 161 -9.25 4.17 0.45
N ARG A 162 -9.88 3.41 1.35
CA ARG A 162 -10.78 3.90 2.40
C ARG A 162 -10.02 3.93 3.72
N GLN A 163 -9.73 5.12 4.23
CA GLN A 163 -9.09 5.33 5.52
C GLN A 163 -10.13 5.71 6.56
N ARG A 164 -10.39 4.81 7.50
CA ARG A 164 -11.34 5.04 8.58
C ARG A 164 -10.64 5.75 9.73
N VAL A 165 -11.17 6.89 10.14
CA VAL A 165 -10.70 7.66 11.29
C VAL A 165 -11.49 7.25 12.53
N ILE A 166 -10.85 6.64 13.51
CA ILE A 166 -11.49 6.20 14.76
C ILE A 166 -11.29 7.22 15.88
N ASP A 167 -12.25 7.26 16.81
CA ASP A 167 -12.28 8.12 18.00
C ASP A 167 -12.19 9.63 17.75
N THR A 168 -12.28 10.06 16.49
CA THR A 168 -12.37 11.46 16.08
C THR A 168 -13.07 11.58 14.70
N SER A 169 -13.32 12.81 14.25
CA SER A 169 -13.99 13.12 12.98
C SER A 169 -12.98 13.35 11.86
N ALA A 170 -13.15 12.67 10.74
CA ALA A 170 -12.34 12.90 9.54
C ALA A 170 -12.64 14.27 8.92
N ALA A 171 -13.92 14.67 8.89
CA ALA A 171 -14.37 15.94 8.33
C ALA A 171 -13.84 17.12 9.14
N ALA A 172 -13.95 17.10 10.47
CA ALA A 172 -13.46 18.19 11.32
C ALA A 172 -11.94 18.39 11.19
N ILE A 173 -11.17 17.30 11.09
CA ILE A 173 -9.73 17.39 10.88
C ILE A 173 -9.41 17.93 9.47
N ALA A 174 -10.13 17.49 8.43
CA ALA A 174 -9.94 18.00 7.08
C ALA A 174 -10.23 19.50 7.00
N GLU A 175 -11.31 19.96 7.63
CA GLU A 175 -11.67 21.39 7.73
C GLU A 175 -10.60 22.21 8.46
N LEU A 176 -10.11 21.71 9.61
CA LEU A 176 -9.01 22.35 10.34
C LEU A 176 -7.77 22.51 9.44
N LEU A 177 -7.38 21.46 8.72
CA LEU A 177 -6.22 21.52 7.82
C LEU A 177 -6.41 22.50 6.67
N LEU A 178 -7.62 22.58 6.12
CA LEU A 178 -7.95 23.57 5.09
C LEU A 178 -7.83 25.00 5.61
N GLN A 179 -8.30 25.25 6.83
CA GLN A 179 -8.15 26.56 7.47
C GLN A 179 -6.68 26.92 7.68
N LEU A 180 -5.88 25.98 8.20
CA LEU A 180 -4.46 26.19 8.50
C LEU A 180 -3.59 26.39 7.27
N HIS A 181 -3.79 25.60 6.22
CA HIS A 181 -2.89 25.60 5.07
C HIS A 181 -3.31 26.59 3.99
N CYS A 182 -4.61 26.86 3.88
CA CYS A 182 -5.17 27.33 2.63
C CYS A 182 -5.95 28.64 2.81
N ALA A 183 -6.32 29.04 4.04
CA ALA A 183 -6.92 30.34 4.37
C ALA A 183 -8.02 30.83 3.39
N GLY A 184 -8.75 29.90 2.75
CA GLY A 184 -9.78 30.19 1.74
C GLY A 184 -9.33 30.32 0.28
N THR A 185 -8.06 30.06 -0.05
CA THR A 185 -7.50 30.19 -1.42
C THR A 185 -7.39 28.89 -2.21
N CYS A 186 -7.67 27.75 -1.57
CA CYS A 186 -7.59 26.45 -2.24
C CYS A 186 -8.79 26.11 -3.10
N GLN A 187 -8.59 25.08 -3.93
CA GLN A 187 -9.64 24.44 -4.72
C GLN A 187 -10.87 24.15 -3.86
N PRO A 188 -12.08 24.18 -4.45
CA PRO A 188 -13.29 23.83 -3.74
C PRO A 188 -13.18 22.41 -3.20
N THR A 189 -13.67 22.21 -1.98
CA THR A 189 -13.79 20.88 -1.39
C THR A 189 -14.72 20.01 -2.25
N PRO A 190 -14.51 18.68 -2.27
CA PRO A 190 -15.41 17.78 -2.97
C PRO A 190 -16.83 17.86 -2.41
N ALA A 191 -17.72 18.59 -3.09
CA ALA A 191 -19.11 18.77 -2.64
C ALA A 191 -19.94 17.48 -2.74
N LYS A 192 -19.60 16.61 -3.70
CA LYS A 192 -20.25 15.31 -3.91
C LYS A 192 -19.21 14.23 -4.14
N MET A 193 -19.50 13.04 -3.62
CA MET A 193 -18.72 11.84 -3.88
C MET A 193 -18.69 11.54 -5.39
N PRO A 194 -17.52 11.26 -6.00
CA PRO A 194 -17.46 10.83 -7.40
C PRO A 194 -18.30 9.57 -7.65
N PRO A 195 -18.98 9.42 -8.80
CA PRO A 195 -19.88 8.30 -9.06
C PRO A 195 -19.23 6.91 -8.94
N GLU A 196 -18.00 6.76 -9.45
CA GLU A 196 -17.25 5.49 -9.33
C GLU A 196 -16.93 5.16 -7.86
N LEU A 197 -16.58 6.17 -7.07
CA LEU A 197 -16.33 6.00 -5.64
C LEU A 197 -17.61 5.63 -4.88
N GLU A 198 -18.74 6.24 -5.24
CA GLU A 198 -20.05 5.93 -4.66
C GLU A 198 -20.45 4.47 -4.90
N LEU A 199 -20.32 3.97 -6.13
CA LEU A 199 -20.58 2.57 -6.45
C LEU A 199 -19.65 1.62 -5.71
N TRP A 200 -18.37 1.99 -5.58
CA TRP A 200 -17.40 1.20 -4.81
C TRP A 200 -17.74 1.17 -3.31
N VAL A 201 -18.15 2.30 -2.73
CA VAL A 201 -18.62 2.36 -1.34
C VAL A 201 -19.88 1.50 -1.15
N GLN A 202 -20.86 1.62 -2.04
CA GLN A 202 -22.08 0.79 -1.99
C GLN A 202 -21.74 -0.71 -2.04
N SER A 203 -20.82 -1.12 -2.92
CA SER A 203 -20.33 -2.50 -3.00
C SER A 203 -19.72 -2.97 -1.66
N ASN A 204 -18.88 -2.14 -1.03
CA ASN A 204 -18.28 -2.45 0.26
C ASN A 204 -19.34 -2.56 1.38
N GLU A 205 -20.36 -1.70 1.40
CA GLU A 205 -21.44 -1.75 2.38
C GLU A 205 -22.31 -3.01 2.22
N ILE A 206 -22.65 -3.39 0.97
CA ILE A 206 -23.37 -4.64 0.68
C ILE A 206 -22.56 -5.86 1.14
N SER A 207 -21.25 -5.88 0.85
CA SER A 207 -20.34 -6.94 1.32
C SER A 207 -20.27 -7.01 2.84
N SER A 208 -20.11 -5.86 3.51
CA SER A 208 -20.08 -5.75 4.96
C SER A 208 -21.38 -6.20 5.63
N ALA A 209 -22.54 -5.92 5.04
CA ALA A 209 -23.84 -6.36 5.56
C ALA A 209 -23.97 -7.89 5.53
N LYS A 210 -23.50 -8.54 4.46
CA LYS A 210 -23.49 -10.02 4.36
C LYS A 210 -22.64 -10.67 5.45
N LEU A 211 -21.49 -10.06 5.79
CA LEU A 211 -20.60 -10.56 6.83
C LEU A 211 -21.17 -10.38 8.26
N ARG A 212 -22.12 -9.48 8.44
CA ARG A 212 -22.80 -9.22 9.73
C ARG A 212 -24.07 -10.03 9.93
N ALA A 213 -24.64 -10.60 8.87
CA ALA A 213 -25.81 -11.46 8.97
C ALA A 213 -25.45 -12.78 9.69
N PRO A 214 -26.32 -13.32 10.56
CA PRO A 214 -26.10 -14.64 11.13
C PRO A 214 -25.98 -15.66 10.00
N GLN A 215 -24.90 -16.44 9.98
CA GLN A 215 -24.70 -17.50 8.99
C GLN A 215 -25.84 -18.52 9.11
N MET A 216 -26.80 -18.51 8.18
CA MET A 216 -27.71 -19.64 8.02
C MET A 216 -26.88 -20.85 7.56
N PRO A 217 -27.18 -22.07 8.03
CA PRO A 217 -26.51 -23.27 7.56
C PRO A 217 -26.61 -23.33 6.03
N GLN A 218 -25.47 -23.36 5.35
CA GLN A 218 -25.43 -23.51 3.89
C GLN A 218 -26.17 -24.80 3.54
N SER A 219 -27.30 -24.70 2.83
CA SER A 219 -27.90 -25.85 2.18
C SER A 219 -26.86 -26.41 1.22
N ILE A 220 -26.47 -27.67 1.43
CA ILE A 220 -25.58 -28.42 0.54
C ILE A 220 -26.23 -28.39 -0.85
N LEU A 221 -25.75 -27.51 -1.73
CA LEU A 221 -26.04 -27.59 -3.15
C LEU A 221 -25.33 -28.84 -3.64
N HIS A 222 -26.10 -29.86 -4.01
CA HIS A 222 -25.60 -31.00 -4.76
C HIS A 222 -24.99 -30.48 -6.06
N THR A 223 -23.66 -30.41 -6.13
CA THR A 223 -22.93 -30.10 -7.36
C THR A 223 -23.08 -31.28 -8.32
N SER A 224 -23.77 -31.06 -9.44
CA SER A 224 -23.73 -31.95 -10.60
C SER A 224 -22.37 -31.81 -11.30
N HIS A 225 -21.68 -32.94 -11.44
CA HIS A 225 -20.43 -33.17 -12.19
C HIS A 225 -19.18 -32.37 -11.76
N ASN A 226 -18.32 -33.06 -11.02
CA ASN A 226 -16.96 -32.66 -10.68
C ASN A 226 -16.06 -32.71 -11.93
N LEU A 227 -15.72 -31.55 -12.49
CA LEU A 227 -14.39 -31.36 -13.06
C LEU A 227 -13.46 -31.02 -11.90
N GLY A 228 -12.42 -31.82 -11.71
CA GLY A 228 -11.49 -31.66 -10.58
C GLY A 228 -10.64 -30.39 -10.71
N CYS A 229 -10.24 -29.83 -9.57
CA CYS A 229 -9.26 -28.75 -9.54
C CYS A 229 -7.94 -29.26 -10.16
N GLY A 230 -7.54 -28.70 -11.31
CA GLY A 230 -6.30 -29.05 -12.01
C GLY A 230 -6.46 -29.69 -13.39
N GLU A 231 -7.68 -29.97 -13.85
CA GLU A 231 -7.88 -30.42 -15.23
C GLU A 231 -7.76 -29.23 -16.19
N MET A 232 -6.76 -29.28 -17.09
CA MET A 232 -6.65 -28.30 -18.17
C MET A 232 -7.76 -28.57 -19.18
N VAL A 233 -8.49 -27.52 -19.56
CA VAL A 233 -9.46 -27.58 -20.66
C VAL A 233 -8.70 -28.05 -21.90
N PRO A 234 -9.13 -29.15 -22.56
CA PRO A 234 -8.48 -29.61 -23.77
C PRO A 234 -8.48 -28.48 -24.80
N SER A 235 -7.30 -28.16 -25.33
CA SER A 235 -7.20 -27.24 -26.47
C SER A 235 -8.00 -27.84 -27.61
N LEU A 236 -8.96 -27.08 -28.14
CA LEU A 236 -9.62 -27.41 -29.39
C LEU A 236 -8.56 -27.38 -30.49
N ASP A 237 -8.12 -28.55 -30.92
CA ASP A 237 -7.34 -28.69 -32.14
C ASP A 237 -8.25 -28.25 -33.30
N THR A 238 -7.93 -27.10 -33.89
CA THR A 238 -8.48 -26.67 -35.18
C THR A 238 -7.91 -27.57 -36.27
N GLU A 239 -8.75 -28.43 -36.85
CA GLU A 239 -8.58 -28.95 -38.22
C GLU A 239 -8.71 -27.85 -39.27
#